data_AF-A0A352L518-F1
#
_entry.id   AF-A0A352L518-F1
#
_cell.length_a   1.000
_cell.length_b   1.000
_cell.length_c   1.000
_cell.angle_alpha   90.00
_cell.angle_beta   90.00
_cell.angle_gamma   90.00
#
_symmetry.space_group_name_H-M   'P 1'
#
loop_
_entity.id
_entity.type
_entity.pdbx_description
1 polymer ?
#
loop_
_entity_poly.entity_id
_entity_poly.type
_entity_poly.pdbx_seq_one_letter_code
_entity_poly.pdbx_strand_id
1 'polypeptide(L)'
;MITAVRQAPAWMRICLWAAALQCLVWGPFIILAPQQSAIAYGYATAPRDLFLWQGMGLIILLYGVGYAVAGTDPLRHWLTVA
;
A
#
# COMPACT_ATOMS: atom_id res chain seq x y z
N MET A 1 25.92 -13.41 -27.47
CA MET A 1 25.60 -12.25 -26.62
C MET A 1 24.57 -12.74 -25.60
N ILE A 2 24.99 -13.06 -24.37
CA ILE A 2 24.09 -13.63 -23.35
C ILE A 2 23.44 -12.45 -22.63
N THR A 3 22.15 -12.21 -22.85
CA THR A 3 21.35 -11.27 -22.08
C THR A 3 21.22 -11.80 -20.66
N ALA A 4 22.01 -11.26 -19.72
CA ALA A 4 21.81 -11.53 -18.31
C ALA A 4 20.44 -10.97 -17.91
N VAL A 5 19.46 -11.85 -17.67
CA VAL A 5 18.17 -11.45 -17.14
C VAL A 5 18.42 -10.93 -15.73
N ARG A 6 18.37 -9.61 -15.52
CA ARG A 6 18.35 -9.05 -14.17
C ARG A 6 17.10 -9.61 -13.49
N GLN A 7 17.30 -10.41 -12.45
CA GLN A 7 16.22 -10.87 -11.59
C GLN A 7 16.13 -9.92 -10.39
N ALA A 8 14.91 -9.54 -10.01
CA ALA A 8 14.70 -8.75 -8.81
C ALA A 8 15.17 -9.57 -7.59
N PRO A 9 15.92 -8.97 -6.65
CA PRO A 9 16.21 -9.64 -5.38
C PRO A 9 14.92 -10.08 -4.69
N ALA A 10 14.90 -11.28 -4.11
CA ALA A 10 13.70 -11.84 -3.48
C ALA A 10 13.14 -10.94 -2.36
N TRP A 11 14.01 -10.26 -1.61
CA TRP A 11 13.61 -9.34 -0.54
C TRP A 11 12.72 -8.19 -1.07
N MET A 12 13.02 -7.68 -2.26
CA MET A 12 12.30 -6.56 -2.87
C MET A 12 10.86 -6.96 -3.16
N ARG A 13 10.69 -8.16 -3.72
CA ARG A 13 9.36 -8.73 -3.97
C ARG A 13 8.59 -8.95 -2.66
N ILE A 14 9.23 -9.50 -1.64
CA ILE A 14 8.61 -9.73 -0.33
C ILE A 14 8.16 -8.40 0.30
N CYS A 15 9.00 -7.37 0.29
CA CYS A 15 8.67 -6.05 0.83
C CYS A 15 7.48 -5.42 0.10
N LEU A 16 7.44 -5.48 -1.24
CA LEU A 16 6.35 -4.92 -2.04
C LEU A 16 5.02 -5.65 -1.77
N TRP A 17 5.03 -6.98 -1.67
CA TRP A 17 3.81 -7.72 -1.34
C TRP A 17 3.37 -7.50 0.10
N ALA A 18 4.30 -7.38 1.05
CA ALA A 18 3.98 -7.03 2.43
C ALA A 18 3.36 -5.62 2.52
N ALA A 19 3.93 -4.65 1.79
CA ALA A 19 3.41 -3.30 1.66
C ALA A 19 2.02 -3.27 1.00
N ALA A 20 1.82 -4.04 -0.07
CA ALA A 20 0.53 -4.19 -0.72
C ALA A 20 -0.52 -4.73 0.24
N LEU A 21 -0.22 -5.82 0.95
CA LEU A 21 -1.16 -6.47 1.86
C LEU A 21 -1.59 -5.52 2.99
N GLN A 22 -0.65 -4.84 3.66
CA GLN A 22 -1.03 -3.90 4.72
C GLN A 22 -1.94 -2.79 4.20
N CYS A 23 -1.64 -2.23 3.02
CA CYS A 23 -2.42 -1.15 2.44
C CYS A 23 -3.81 -1.61 1.97
N LEU A 24 -3.89 -2.80 1.38
CA LEU A 24 -5.15 -3.39 0.92
C LEU A 24 -6.04 -3.86 2.07
N VAL A 25 -5.48 -4.09 3.27
CA VAL A 25 -6.27 -4.38 4.47
C VAL A 25 -6.71 -3.09 5.15
N TRP A 26 -5.77 -2.16 5.38
CA TRP A 26 -6.05 -0.93 6.12
C TRP A 26 -6.87 0.09 5.32
N GLY A 27 -6.60 0.25 4.02
CA GLY A 27 -7.31 1.21 3.17
C GLY A 27 -8.83 0.97 3.17
N PRO A 28 -9.31 -0.23 2.81
CA PRO A 28 -10.74 -0.56 2.87
C PRO A 28 -11.32 -0.48 4.28
N PHE A 29 -10.57 -0.87 5.31
CA PHE A 29 -11.02 -0.73 6.70
C PHE A 29 -11.26 0.74 7.07
N ILE A 30 -10.39 1.66 6.65
CA ILE A 30 -10.56 3.10 6.86
C ILE A 30 -11.75 3.65 6.08
N ILE A 31 -11.97 3.20 4.84
CA ILE A 31 -13.09 3.66 4.00
C ILE A 31 -14.44 3.19 4.56
N LEU A 32 -14.56 1.89 4.86
CA LEU A 32 -15.82 1.25 5.26
C LEU A 32 -16.17 1.50 6.73
N ALA A 33 -15.17 1.67 7.59
CA ALA A 33 -15.33 1.87 9.03
C ALA A 33 -14.43 3.01 9.55
N PRO A 34 -14.67 4.27 9.14
CA PRO A 34 -13.76 5.39 9.43
C PRO A 34 -13.66 5.73 10.91
N GLN A 35 -14.74 5.56 11.69
CA GLN A 35 -14.72 5.84 13.13
C GLN A 35 -13.93 4.77 13.89
N GLN A 36 -14.18 3.50 13.58
CA GLN A 36 -13.52 2.36 14.22
C GLN A 36 -12.04 2.32 13.85
N SER A 37 -11.70 2.60 12.59
CA SER A 37 -10.30 2.68 12.16
C SER A 37 -9.57 3.82 12.85
N ALA A 38 -10.17 5.01 13.02
CA ALA A 38 -9.55 6.09 13.78
C ALA A 38 -9.26 5.69 15.24
N ILE A 39 -10.20 5.03 15.91
CA ILE A 39 -9.99 4.54 17.28
C ILE A 39 -8.89 3.46 17.31
N ALA A 40 -8.88 2.55 16.33
CA ALA A 40 -7.83 1.53 16.20
C ALA A 40 -6.43 2.13 15.97
N TYR A 41 -6.36 3.29 15.30
CA TYR A 41 -5.13 4.09 15.16
C TYR A 41 -4.74 4.86 16.43
N GLY A 42 -5.53 4.80 17.50
CA GLY A 42 -5.23 5.41 18.79
C GLY A 42 -5.86 6.80 19.01
N TYR A 43 -6.77 7.24 18.13
CA TYR A 43 -7.51 8.48 18.38
C TYR A 43 -8.52 8.27 19.51
N ALA A 44 -8.48 9.15 20.52
CA ALA A 44 -9.40 9.11 21.67
C ALA A 44 -10.87 9.33 21.27
N THR A 45 -11.10 10.10 20.22
CA THR A 45 -12.42 10.30 19.60
C THR A 45 -12.28 10.30 18.08
N ALA A 46 -13.29 9.82 17.37
CA ALA A 46 -13.27 9.82 15.92
C ALA A 46 -13.20 11.27 15.37
N PRO A 47 -12.42 11.53 14.31
CA PRO A 47 -12.38 12.83 13.66
C PRO A 47 -13.77 13.28 13.23
N ARG A 48 -14.06 14.59 13.34
CA ARG A 48 -15.30 15.17 12.81
C ARG A 48 -15.35 15.04 11.29
N ASP A 49 -14.23 15.27 10.63
CA ASP A 49 -14.11 15.24 9.17
C ASP A 49 -13.84 13.82 8.67
N LEU A 50 -14.82 12.92 8.83
CA LEU A 50 -14.70 11.52 8.41
C LEU A 50 -14.42 11.37 6.90
N PHE A 51 -14.88 12.30 6.06
CA PHE A 51 -14.59 12.29 4.63
C PHE A 51 -13.09 12.44 4.34
N LEU A 52 -12.37 13.29 5.10
CA LEU A 52 -10.92 13.41 4.95
C LEU A 52 -10.21 12.13 5.38
N TRP A 53 -10.68 11.51 6.47
CA TRP A 53 -10.15 10.23 6.95
C TRP A 53 -10.37 9.10 5.92
N GLN A 54 -11.58 9.00 5.35
CA GLN A 54 -11.89 8.08 4.25
C GLN A 54 -11.04 8.36 3.01
N GLY A 55 -10.79 9.64 2.70
CA GLY A 55 -9.88 10.06 1.64
C GLY A 55 -8.45 9.52 1.85
N MET A 56 -7.95 9.51 3.09
CA MET A 56 -6.67 8.90 3.40
C MET A 56 -6.71 7.38 3.22
N GLY A 57 -7.81 6.74 3.62
CA GLY A 57 -8.06 5.32 3.34
C GLY A 57 -8.01 5.00 1.85
N LEU A 58 -8.58 5.85 1.00
CA LEU A 58 -8.53 5.72 -0.45
C LEU A 58 -7.10 5.84 -1.00
N ILE A 59 -6.33 6.82 -0.53
CA ILE A 59 -4.92 6.97 -0.93
C ILE A 59 -4.10 5.75 -0.52
N ILE A 60 -4.30 5.23 0.70
CA ILE A 60 -3.65 4.01 1.19
C ILE A 60 -4.03 2.81 0.32
N LEU A 61 -5.31 2.65 -0.02
CA LEU A 61 -5.78 1.59 -0.91
C LEU A 61 -5.10 1.67 -2.28
N LEU A 62 -5.00 2.87 -2.88
CA LEU A 62 -4.32 3.08 -4.15
C LEU A 62 -2.83 2.73 -4.08
N TYR A 63 -2.14 3.09 -3.00
CA TYR A 63 -0.77 2.64 -2.78
C TYR A 63 -0.66 1.12 -2.70
N GLY A 64 -1.62 0.45 -2.05
CA GLY A 64 -1.66 -1.01 -1.99
C GLY A 64 -1.74 -1.66 -3.37
N VAL A 65 -2.58 -1.12 -4.26
CA VAL A 65 -2.66 -1.56 -5.66
C VAL A 65 -1.34 -1.31 -6.39
N GLY A 66 -0.74 -0.12 -6.21
CA GLY A 66 0.56 0.21 -6.79
C GLY A 66 1.67 -0.76 -6.37
N TYR A 67 1.74 -1.09 -5.08
CA TYR A 67 2.70 -2.07 -4.56
C TYR A 67 2.43 -3.49 -5.05
N ALA A 68 1.16 -3.89 -5.20
CA ALA A 68 0.80 -5.21 -5.74
C ALA A 68 1.27 -5.34 -7.20
N VAL A 69 1.04 -4.33 -8.03
CA VAL A 69 1.52 -4.27 -9.41
C VAL A 69 3.05 -4.29 -9.43
N ALA A 70 3.70 -3.46 -8.62
CA ALA A 70 5.16 -3.46 -8.51
C ALA A 70 5.72 -4.80 -8.02
N GLY A 71 5.00 -5.52 -7.15
CA GLY A 71 5.38 -6.85 -6.67
C GLY A 71 5.38 -7.95 -7.74
N THR A 72 4.70 -7.75 -8.88
CA THR A 72 4.72 -8.70 -10.01
C THR A 72 6.00 -8.62 -10.84
N ASP A 73 6.52 -7.42 -11.02
CA ASP A 73 7.77 -7.17 -11.73
C ASP A 73 8.47 -5.95 -11.09
N PRO A 74 9.22 -6.17 -10.00
CA PRO A 74 9.82 -5.08 -9.24
C PRO A 74 10.83 -4.27 -10.05
N LEU A 75 11.57 -4.91 -10.96
CA LEU A 75 12.57 -4.21 -11.76
C LEU A 75 11.93 -3.29 -12.80
N ARG A 76 10.76 -3.63 -13.32
CA ARG A 76 10.06 -2.76 -14.28
C ARG A 76 9.36 -1.57 -13.63
N HIS A 77 8.83 -1.75 -12.42
CA HIS A 77 7.91 -0.78 -11.83
C HIS A 77 8.52 0.06 -10.70
N TRP A 78 9.64 -0.37 -10.10
CA TRP A 78 10.32 0.38 -9.04
C TRP A 78 11.31 1.42 -9.56
N LEU A 79 11.82 1.22 -10.78
CA LEU A 79 12.93 1.99 -11.33
C LEU A 79 12.50 3.39 -11.81
N THR A 80 12.20 4.26 -10.84
CA THR A 80 12.24 5.72 -11.02
C THR A 80 13.64 6.29 -10.67
N VAL A 81 14.57 5.45 -10.17
CA VAL A 81 15.87 5.89 -9.63
C VAL A 81 17.09 5.17 -10.25
N ALA A 82 17.08 4.86 -11.55
CA ALA A 82 18.33 4.50 -12.28
C ALA A 82 18.66 5.51 -13.37
#